data_AF-A0A1V9ZYN5-F1
#
_entry.id   AF-A0A1V9ZYN5-F1
#
_cell.length_a   1.000
_cell.length_b   1.000
_cell.length_c   1.000
_cell.angle_alpha   90.00
_cell.angle_beta   90.00
_cell.angle_gamma   90.00
#
_symmetry.space_group_name_H-M   'P 1'
#
loop_
_entity.id
_entity.type
_entity.pdbx_description
1 polymer ?
#
loop_
_entity_poly.entity_id
_entity_poly.type
_entity_poly.pdbx_seq_one_letter_code
_entity_poly.pdbx_strand_id
1 'polypeptide(L)'
;MSHKHEEKVFLHLPLVYGAKAKILMSSMEQNNRLQSLWISEAERDVDERVESMSLPQKLHRKASIYLAENRRIDQLLRKKPKLFKRLSFSGIKHLSSCCRKKKTRVVDDMLALEHRYRQSAKIVQKAWRRYSLKQFWANYYQCVQASIQIQRIMRGSLCRKYVRIWYLSQLRHVTKIQATYRGFLYKRILKTKVLWEHYNATVIQRYVRGYCARQRAIKVQERIAALHIQMLWRGYSSRKKSDRLWIARKAIVVQKHIRRFLIQKEIRIQRIAFHAAAIQIQRIFRGMLARMLIDTILYDRETLNRKMVMDVLDAEILWYKEYVDKLVRRVTKSNLESMVLKMEKEHHRAHVIINDLECIYLDMQEQRLKISPRAITGGWVYEMDAKLKKQREMITKAKLDAVFGHGLKFKSNAEKLIQMKQRVQQAKARRDELERWRAEEFIDYWERDMHHQAERRMREQKQKIAQERRKWKVKQFNKDGKVLLDIKKQDSTVFCIGSSNLLAFSKKFHAEKNAVTQLTEKVALVSSLAQVEQAKIMFQPLLDTFSSTYNGVHLALKEAPKTIKQESKPVENQGIKEKKIDAQVKKKNARKPTKEASVPWALLDQLHAERQKLKMEKAMHFIFKKKQPKS
;
A
#
# COMPACT_ATOMS: atom_id res chain seq x y z
N MET A 1 -5.91 -26.01 36.17
CA MET A 1 -4.91 -26.62 35.27
C MET A 1 -3.91 -25.53 34.89
N SER A 2 -2.82 -25.43 35.66
CA SER A 2 -1.45 -25.90 35.29
C SER A 2 -0.83 -25.04 34.18
N HIS A 3 0.34 -24.41 34.28
CA HIS A 3 1.40 -24.34 35.28
C HIS A 3 2.07 -22.96 35.18
N LYS A 4 2.42 -22.35 36.32
CA LYS A 4 3.39 -21.24 36.39
C LYS A 4 4.79 -21.86 36.52
N HIS A 5 5.68 -21.58 35.57
CA HIS A 5 7.12 -21.80 35.72
C HIS A 5 7.80 -20.46 36.03
N GLU A 6 8.20 -20.29 37.29
CA GLU A 6 9.18 -19.28 37.71
C GLU A 6 10.57 -19.92 37.66
N GLU A 7 11.36 -19.58 36.65
CA GLU A 7 12.78 -19.93 36.60
C GLU A 7 13.59 -18.87 37.36
N LYS A 8 14.02 -19.22 38.58
CA LYS A 8 15.05 -18.51 39.33
C LYS A 8 16.42 -18.83 38.72
N VAL A 9 16.99 -17.88 37.98
CA VAL A 9 18.40 -17.91 37.56
C VAL A 9 19.29 -17.43 38.71
N PHE A 10 19.96 -18.37 39.38
CA PHE A 10 21.06 -18.10 40.30
C PHE A 10 22.33 -17.81 39.49
N LEU A 11 22.76 -16.55 39.43
CA LEU A 11 24.11 -16.18 38.98
C LEU A 11 25.01 -16.01 40.21
N HIS A 12 25.77 -17.06 40.52
CA HIS A 12 26.93 -16.98 41.39
C HIS A 12 28.03 -16.16 40.72
N LEU A 13 28.36 -14.99 41.28
CA LEU A 13 29.63 -14.31 41.05
C LEU A 13 30.46 -14.37 42.35
N PRO A 14 31.74 -14.77 42.29
CA PRO A 14 32.61 -14.81 43.46
C PRO A 14 33.02 -13.39 43.87
N LEU A 15 32.60 -12.97 45.07
CA LEU A 15 33.15 -11.81 45.76
C LEU A 15 34.60 -12.15 46.18
N VAL A 16 35.57 -11.64 45.42
CA VAL A 16 36.97 -11.64 45.84
C VAL A 16 37.13 -10.63 46.99
N TYR A 17 37.21 -11.17 48.20
CA TYR A 17 37.61 -10.46 49.41
C TYR A 17 39.05 -9.94 49.26
N GLY A 18 39.20 -8.63 49.11
CA GLY A 18 40.48 -7.92 49.22
C GLY A 18 40.71 -7.38 50.63
N ALA A 19 40.69 -8.23 51.66
CA ALA A 19 41.07 -7.85 53.02
C ALA A 19 42.56 -8.17 53.23
N LYS A 20 43.46 -7.30 52.76
CA LYS A 20 44.87 -7.39 53.13
C LYS A 20 45.04 -7.01 54.60
N ALA A 21 45.51 -8.00 55.36
CA ALA A 21 45.86 -7.97 56.76
C ALA A 21 46.72 -6.74 57.12
N LYS A 22 46.16 -5.84 57.93
CA LYS A 22 46.98 -5.01 58.82
C LYS A 22 47.28 -5.87 60.04
N ILE A 23 48.46 -6.46 60.06
CA ILE A 23 49.06 -7.03 61.26
C ILE A 23 49.31 -5.84 62.20
N LEU A 24 48.36 -5.58 63.09
CA LEU A 24 48.59 -4.76 64.27
C LEU A 24 49.50 -5.60 65.17
N MET A 25 50.79 -5.28 65.17
CA MET A 25 51.75 -5.87 66.11
C MET A 25 51.23 -5.67 67.54
N SER A 26 51.15 -6.76 68.30
CA SER A 26 50.68 -6.74 69.69
C SER A 26 51.60 -5.88 70.54
N SER A 27 51.04 -5.12 71.49
CA SER A 27 51.82 -4.34 72.48
C SER A 27 52.85 -5.21 73.22
N MET A 28 52.64 -6.52 73.25
CA MET A 28 53.55 -7.50 73.85
C MET A 28 54.82 -7.73 73.00
N GLU A 29 54.72 -7.68 71.67
CA GLU A 29 55.89 -7.80 70.77
C GLU A 29 56.74 -6.53 70.74
N GLN A 30 56.14 -5.36 70.97
CA GLN A 30 56.88 -4.10 71.12
C GLN A 30 57.67 -4.05 72.43
N ASN A 31 57.12 -4.58 73.53
CA ASN A 31 57.84 -4.66 74.81
C ASN A 31 58.99 -5.68 74.78
N ASN A 32 58.81 -6.83 74.13
CA ASN A 32 59.87 -7.84 74.03
C ASN A 32 61.07 -7.36 73.18
N ARG A 33 60.85 -6.52 72.17
CA ARG A 33 61.95 -5.89 71.41
C ARG A 33 62.69 -4.79 72.17
N LEU A 34 61.99 -4.06 73.03
CA LEU A 34 62.62 -3.06 73.90
C LEU A 34 63.46 -3.73 74.99
N GLN A 35 63.01 -4.85 75.56
CA GLN A 35 63.81 -5.63 76.52
C GLN A 35 65.02 -6.32 75.85
N SER A 36 64.89 -6.86 74.64
CA SER A 36 66.05 -7.46 73.95
C SER A 36 67.11 -6.43 73.55
N LEU A 37 66.72 -5.19 73.26
CA LEU A 37 67.66 -4.10 72.99
C LEU A 37 68.37 -3.61 74.27
N TRP A 38 67.67 -3.57 75.40
CA TRP A 38 68.27 -3.20 76.69
C TRP A 38 69.29 -4.22 77.19
N ILE A 39 69.02 -5.52 77.01
CA ILE A 39 69.95 -6.60 77.42
C ILE A 39 71.23 -6.57 76.55
N SER A 40 71.11 -6.34 75.23
CA SER A 40 72.27 -6.22 74.31
C SER A 40 73.07 -4.90 74.40
N GLU A 41 72.59 -3.89 75.13
CA GLU A 41 73.37 -2.68 75.46
C GLU A 41 74.02 -2.78 76.84
N ALA A 42 73.42 -3.47 77.81
CA ALA A 42 74.01 -3.69 79.13
C ALA A 42 75.22 -4.66 79.11
N GLU A 43 75.24 -5.64 78.19
CA GLU A 43 76.38 -6.58 78.07
C GLU A 43 77.61 -5.97 77.37
N ARG A 44 77.47 -4.83 76.67
CA ARG A 44 78.63 -4.18 76.00
C ARG A 44 79.43 -3.23 76.88
N ASP A 45 78.89 -2.81 78.02
CA ASP A 45 79.57 -1.90 78.97
C ASP A 45 80.35 -2.63 80.09
N VAL A 46 80.21 -3.96 80.22
CA VAL A 46 80.90 -4.77 81.25
C VAL A 46 82.23 -5.34 80.72
N ASP A 47 82.32 -5.68 79.43
CA ASP A 47 83.52 -6.30 78.86
C ASP A 47 84.68 -5.29 78.59
N GLU A 48 84.41 -4.00 78.37
CA GLU A 48 85.47 -2.98 78.18
C GLU A 48 86.09 -2.47 79.49
N ARG A 49 85.52 -2.80 80.66
CA ARG A 49 86.02 -2.34 81.98
C ARG A 49 86.92 -3.35 82.70
N VAL A 50 87.03 -4.59 82.23
CA VAL A 50 87.80 -5.66 82.90
C VAL A 50 89.21 -5.84 82.30
N GLU A 51 89.51 -5.32 81.11
CA GLU A 51 90.82 -5.50 80.45
C GLU A 51 91.88 -4.42 80.74
N SER A 52 91.57 -3.33 81.45
CA SER A 52 92.52 -2.24 81.72
C SER A 52 93.21 -2.29 83.10
N MET A 53 92.99 -3.36 83.88
CA MET A 53 93.50 -3.55 85.24
C MET A 53 94.29 -4.87 85.39
N SER A 54 95.30 -5.09 84.53
CA SER A 54 96.28 -6.16 84.78
C SER A 54 97.69 -5.75 84.33
N LEU A 55 98.40 -5.03 85.21
CA LEU A 55 99.85 -4.86 85.08
C LEU A 55 100.54 -6.24 85.22
N PRO A 56 101.49 -6.61 84.34
CA PRO A 56 102.05 -7.96 84.31
C PRO A 56 102.84 -8.32 85.57
N GLN A 57 102.36 -9.35 86.29
CA GLN A 57 102.98 -9.98 87.48
C GLN A 57 104.47 -10.39 87.31
N LYS A 58 104.99 -10.40 86.08
CA LYS A 58 106.41 -10.70 85.78
C LYS A 58 107.38 -9.59 86.23
N LEU A 59 106.95 -8.33 86.36
CA LEU A 59 107.78 -7.25 86.90
C LEU A 59 107.83 -7.27 88.44
N HIS A 60 106.74 -7.68 89.10
CA HIS A 60 106.68 -7.76 90.55
C HIS A 60 107.59 -8.86 91.13
N ARG A 61 107.78 -9.98 90.40
CA ARG A 61 108.75 -11.03 90.79
C ARG A 61 110.21 -10.56 90.68
N LYS A 62 110.55 -9.76 89.67
CA LYS A 62 111.92 -9.22 89.50
C LYS A 62 112.26 -8.12 90.51
N ALA A 63 111.29 -7.26 90.86
CA ALA A 63 111.44 -6.27 91.92
C ALA A 63 111.55 -6.93 93.32
N SER A 64 110.84 -8.04 93.55
CA SER A 64 110.92 -8.81 94.79
C SER A 64 112.28 -9.48 94.99
N ILE A 65 112.94 -9.94 93.92
CA ILE A 65 114.29 -10.52 94.00
C ILE A 65 115.31 -9.45 94.37
N TYR A 66 115.27 -8.28 93.72
CA TYR A 66 116.16 -7.16 94.04
C TYR A 66 115.99 -6.63 95.47
N LEU A 67 114.75 -6.57 95.97
CA LEU A 67 114.49 -6.17 97.36
C LEU A 67 114.94 -7.23 98.37
N ALA A 68 114.86 -8.52 98.03
CA ALA A 68 115.38 -9.61 98.87
C ALA A 68 116.92 -9.62 98.89
N GLU A 69 117.57 -9.38 97.75
CA GLU A 69 119.03 -9.28 97.63
C GLU A 69 119.57 -8.07 98.42
N ASN A 70 118.92 -6.91 98.32
CA ASN A 70 119.33 -5.71 99.07
C ASN A 70 119.11 -5.87 100.59
N ARG A 71 118.06 -6.58 101.03
CA ARG A 71 117.88 -6.94 102.45
C ARG A 71 118.94 -7.94 102.93
N ARG A 72 119.40 -8.86 102.08
CA ARG A 72 120.51 -9.77 102.38
C ARG A 72 121.84 -9.01 102.53
N ILE A 73 122.10 -8.02 101.66
CA ILE A 73 123.29 -7.16 101.73
C ILE A 73 123.26 -6.27 102.99
N ASP A 74 122.12 -5.70 103.35
CA ASP A 74 121.97 -4.94 104.60
C ASP A 74 122.12 -5.82 105.86
N GLN A 75 121.71 -7.10 105.80
CA GLN A 75 121.94 -8.07 106.87
C GLN A 75 123.42 -8.49 106.98
N LEU A 76 124.15 -8.52 105.87
CA LEU A 76 125.60 -8.79 105.84
C LEU A 76 126.41 -7.59 106.36
N LEU A 77 125.99 -6.35 106.05
CA LEU A 77 126.65 -5.13 106.55
C LEU A 77 126.36 -4.83 108.03
N ARG A 78 125.30 -5.43 108.61
CA ARG A 78 124.96 -5.28 110.04
C ARG A 78 125.59 -6.34 110.96
N LYS A 79 126.26 -7.37 110.42
CA LYS A 79 127.08 -8.30 111.23
C LYS A 79 128.51 -7.80 111.38
N LYS A 80 128.70 -6.81 112.26
CA LYS A 80 130.02 -6.51 112.84
C LYS A 80 130.34 -7.54 113.94
N PRO A 81 131.50 -8.22 113.93
CA PRO A 81 132.08 -8.71 115.16
C PRO A 81 132.77 -7.54 115.89
N LYS A 82 132.22 -7.21 117.05
CA LYS A 82 132.91 -6.49 118.13
C LYS A 82 134.03 -7.40 118.65
N LEU A 83 135.21 -6.84 118.95
CA LEU A 83 136.01 -7.14 120.17
C LEU A 83 137.31 -6.27 120.23
N PHE A 84 137.40 -5.45 121.31
CA PHE A 84 138.58 -4.99 122.08
C PHE A 84 139.54 -3.94 121.45
N LYS A 85 140.06 -2.91 122.13
CA LYS A 85 139.98 -2.40 123.53
C LYS A 85 140.67 -1.01 123.62
N ARG A 86 140.15 -0.12 124.49
CA ARG A 86 140.81 0.98 125.29
C ARG A 86 141.48 2.16 124.53
N LEU A 87 141.00 3.41 124.68
CA LEU A 87 141.26 4.38 125.79
C LEU A 87 142.76 4.72 125.87
N SER A 88 143.26 5.96 125.92
CA SER A 88 142.71 7.21 126.46
C SER A 88 143.77 8.33 126.37
N PHE A 89 143.30 9.57 126.50
CA PHE A 89 143.89 10.65 127.31
C PHE A 89 145.00 11.58 126.75
N SER A 90 144.88 12.79 127.31
CA SER A 90 145.49 14.10 127.10
C SER A 90 147.00 14.27 127.26
N GLY A 91 147.54 15.31 126.62
CA GLY A 91 148.26 16.39 127.34
C GLY A 91 149.79 16.49 127.25
N ILE A 92 150.24 17.66 126.76
CA ILE A 92 151.30 18.55 127.33
C ILE A 92 152.82 18.24 127.09
N LYS A 93 153.47 19.20 126.39
CA LYS A 93 154.80 19.89 126.53
C LYS A 93 156.17 19.15 126.67
N HIS A 94 157.13 19.75 125.94
CA HIS A 94 158.57 20.07 126.21
C HIS A 94 159.72 19.03 126.11
N LEU A 95 160.75 19.44 125.31
CA LEU A 95 162.24 19.31 125.45
C LEU A 95 162.84 17.90 125.64
N SER A 96 164.07 17.53 125.28
CA SER A 96 165.22 18.06 124.54
C SER A 96 166.27 16.92 124.49
N SER A 97 167.13 16.90 123.45
CA SER A 97 168.54 16.46 123.40
C SER A 97 169.10 15.31 124.27
N CYS A 98 169.76 14.32 123.64
CA CYS A 98 171.25 14.12 123.60
C CYS A 98 171.66 12.63 123.48
N CYS A 99 172.41 12.36 122.41
CA CYS A 99 173.72 11.68 122.41
C CYS A 99 173.88 10.15 122.23
N ARG A 100 174.66 9.85 121.17
CA ARG A 100 175.82 8.89 121.08
C ARG A 100 175.44 7.40 121.03
N LYS A 101 176.02 6.51 120.19
CA LYS A 101 177.28 6.48 119.42
C LYS A 101 177.20 5.42 118.29
N LYS A 102 178.10 5.60 117.32
CA LYS A 102 178.44 4.90 116.05
C LYS A 102 178.55 3.36 116.06
N LYS A 103 178.30 2.71 114.90
CA LYS A 103 179.27 1.83 114.19
C LYS A 103 178.83 1.36 112.76
N THR A 104 179.74 1.60 111.79
CA THR A 104 180.11 0.87 110.53
C THR A 104 179.20 0.78 109.28
N ARG A 105 178.91 1.93 108.65
CA ARG A 105 179.27 2.45 107.29
C ARG A 105 179.29 1.63 105.97
N VAL A 106 178.66 0.46 105.83
CA VAL A 106 178.52 -0.17 104.47
C VAL A 106 177.07 -0.53 104.09
N VAL A 107 176.16 -0.62 105.07
CA VAL A 107 174.77 -1.04 104.84
C VAL A 107 173.82 0.13 104.54
N ASP A 108 174.19 1.37 104.91
CA ASP A 108 173.29 2.53 104.85
C ASP A 108 173.03 3.06 103.43
N ASP A 109 173.97 2.88 102.50
CA ASP A 109 173.79 3.38 101.12
C ASP A 109 172.77 2.53 100.32
N MET A 110 172.54 1.27 100.69
CA MET A 110 171.52 0.42 100.06
C MET A 110 170.10 0.76 100.52
N LEU A 111 169.93 1.13 101.79
CA LEU A 111 168.61 1.46 102.35
C LEU A 111 168.09 2.83 101.87
N ALA A 112 168.98 3.77 101.58
CA ALA A 112 168.59 5.08 101.05
C ALA A 112 167.99 5.01 99.63
N LEU A 113 168.41 4.02 98.82
CA LEU A 113 167.94 3.87 97.44
C LEU A 113 166.50 3.31 97.38
N GLU A 114 166.18 2.31 98.19
CA GLU A 114 164.82 1.75 98.28
C GLU A 114 163.78 2.79 98.71
N HIS A 115 164.18 3.72 99.58
CA HIS A 115 163.22 4.69 100.12
C HIS A 115 162.75 5.69 99.05
N ARG A 116 163.59 6.03 98.07
CA ARG A 116 163.23 6.92 96.96
C ARG A 116 162.26 6.25 95.98
N TYR A 117 162.48 4.98 95.64
CA TYR A 117 161.56 4.22 94.77
C TYR A 117 160.14 4.12 95.37
N ARG A 118 160.03 3.91 96.68
CA ARG A 118 158.71 3.89 97.36
C ARG A 118 157.96 5.22 97.30
N GLN A 119 158.66 6.37 97.33
CA GLN A 119 157.99 7.68 97.29
C GLN A 119 157.48 8.03 95.89
N SER A 120 158.27 7.75 94.85
CA SER A 120 157.84 7.95 93.46
C SER A 120 156.57 7.16 93.13
N ALA A 121 156.49 5.90 93.59
CA ALA A 121 155.30 5.07 93.39
C ALA A 121 154.03 5.63 94.06
N LYS A 122 154.16 6.23 95.26
CA LYS A 122 153.00 6.84 95.97
C LYS A 122 152.41 8.03 95.23
N ILE A 123 153.25 8.86 94.60
CA ILE A 123 152.78 10.03 93.85
C ILE A 123 151.95 9.59 92.64
N VAL A 124 152.46 8.60 91.88
CA VAL A 124 151.76 8.02 90.73
C VAL A 124 150.43 7.39 91.16
N GLN A 125 150.44 6.59 92.24
CA GLN A 125 149.22 5.97 92.76
C GLN A 125 148.18 7.00 93.23
N LYS A 126 148.61 8.12 93.83
CA LYS A 126 147.71 9.19 94.29
C LYS A 126 147.09 9.96 93.11
N ALA A 127 147.87 10.22 92.05
CA ALA A 127 147.38 10.84 90.83
C ALA A 127 146.34 9.96 90.11
N TRP A 128 146.63 8.67 89.96
CA TRP A 128 145.72 7.72 89.31
C TRP A 128 144.36 7.60 90.02
N ARG A 129 144.37 7.51 91.37
CA ARG A 129 143.13 7.47 92.15
C ARG A 129 142.25 8.70 91.93
N ARG A 130 142.86 9.90 91.90
CA ARG A 130 142.14 11.15 91.62
C ARG A 130 141.52 11.17 90.22
N TYR A 131 142.27 10.71 89.21
CA TYR A 131 141.79 10.63 87.85
C TYR A 131 140.60 9.66 87.70
N SER A 132 140.71 8.45 88.24
CA SER A 132 139.64 7.43 88.17
C SER A 132 138.33 7.91 88.82
N LEU A 133 138.41 8.59 89.97
CA LEU A 133 137.24 9.09 90.68
C LEU A 133 136.53 10.19 89.86
N LYS A 134 137.31 11.10 89.25
CA LYS A 134 136.76 12.18 88.42
C LYS A 134 136.07 11.63 87.16
N GLN A 135 136.67 10.62 86.53
CA GLN A 135 136.12 9.97 85.34
C GLN A 135 134.82 9.21 85.65
N PHE A 136 134.77 8.50 86.78
CA PHE A 136 133.57 7.79 87.22
C PHE A 136 132.38 8.75 87.44
N TRP A 137 132.59 9.85 88.16
CA TRP A 137 131.51 10.81 88.44
C TRP A 137 131.04 11.56 87.19
N ALA A 138 131.93 11.88 86.26
CA ALA A 138 131.55 12.50 84.99
C ALA A 138 130.64 11.59 84.15
N ASN A 139 131.01 10.31 84.02
CA ASN A 139 130.20 9.32 83.28
C ASN A 139 128.86 9.06 83.97
N TYR A 140 128.86 8.90 85.29
CA TYR A 140 127.62 8.68 86.05
C TYR A 140 126.63 9.83 85.88
N TYR A 141 127.10 11.08 85.98
CA TYR A 141 126.25 12.26 85.82
C TYR A 141 125.64 12.36 84.40
N GLN A 142 126.43 12.10 83.35
CA GLN A 142 125.92 12.09 81.97
C GLN A 142 124.82 11.03 81.76
N CYS A 143 125.00 9.82 82.28
CA CYS A 143 124.00 8.76 82.17
C CYS A 143 122.69 9.12 82.90
N VAL A 144 122.78 9.71 84.09
CA VAL A 144 121.59 10.13 84.86
C VAL A 144 120.86 11.27 84.16
N GLN A 145 121.58 12.28 83.65
CA GLN A 145 120.96 13.40 82.95
C GLN A 145 120.23 12.95 81.68
N ALA A 146 120.86 12.09 80.86
CA ALA A 146 120.23 11.52 79.67
C ALA A 146 118.96 10.72 80.01
N SER A 147 119.00 9.93 81.09
CA SER A 147 117.85 9.14 81.57
C SER A 147 116.67 10.03 81.97
N ILE A 148 116.93 11.11 82.71
CA ILE A 148 115.90 12.07 83.13
C ILE A 148 115.28 12.76 81.90
N GLN A 149 116.10 13.11 80.90
CA GLN A 149 115.64 13.79 79.69
C GLN A 149 114.72 12.88 78.85
N ILE A 150 115.08 11.61 78.67
CA ILE A 150 114.23 10.61 78.01
C ILE A 150 112.91 10.45 78.77
N GLN A 151 112.95 10.31 80.10
CA GLN A 151 111.75 10.17 80.92
C GLN A 151 110.82 11.38 80.81
N ARG A 152 111.38 12.61 80.77
CA ARG A 152 110.60 13.84 80.63
C ARG A 152 109.91 13.93 79.26
N ILE A 153 110.61 13.57 78.19
CA ILE A 153 110.05 13.56 76.81
C ILE A 153 108.91 12.54 76.71
N MET A 154 109.10 11.31 77.23
CA MET A 154 108.09 10.25 77.15
C MET A 154 106.83 10.59 77.95
N ARG A 155 106.98 11.11 79.18
CA ARG A 155 105.82 11.56 79.99
C ARG A 155 105.04 12.67 79.28
N GLY A 156 105.73 13.65 78.68
CA GLY A 156 105.10 14.72 77.90
C GLY A 156 104.37 14.22 76.65
N SER A 157 104.96 13.24 75.93
CA SER A 157 104.35 12.64 74.73
C SER A 157 103.06 11.87 75.07
N LEU A 158 103.10 11.04 76.12
CA LEU A 158 101.93 10.28 76.56
C LEU A 158 100.78 11.19 77.00
N CYS A 159 101.06 12.22 77.81
CA CYS A 159 100.03 13.14 78.29
C CYS A 159 99.31 13.84 77.12
N ARG A 160 100.06 14.34 76.12
CA ARG A 160 99.48 14.94 74.91
C ARG A 160 98.63 13.96 74.10
N LYS A 161 99.06 12.70 73.98
CA LYS A 161 98.30 11.65 73.29
C LYS A 161 96.97 11.37 74.00
N TYR A 162 96.99 11.25 75.32
CA TYR A 162 95.77 11.02 76.11
C TYR A 162 94.79 12.18 76.05
N VAL A 163 95.26 13.43 76.16
CA VAL A 163 94.39 14.62 76.03
C VAL A 163 93.73 14.69 74.65
N ARG A 164 94.48 14.39 73.57
CA ARG A 164 93.94 14.34 72.21
C ARG A 164 92.85 13.28 72.07
N ILE A 165 93.07 12.06 72.59
CA ILE A 165 92.08 10.98 72.55
C ILE A 165 90.83 11.37 73.33
N TRP A 166 91.00 11.95 74.53
CA TRP A 166 89.90 12.42 75.36
C TRP A 166 89.04 13.48 74.65
N TYR A 167 89.67 14.49 74.04
CA TYR A 167 88.94 15.56 73.32
C TYR A 167 88.21 15.04 72.07
N LEU A 168 88.83 14.14 71.29
CA LEU A 168 88.19 13.51 70.13
C LEU A 168 87.01 12.63 70.55
N SER A 169 87.12 11.92 71.68
CA SER A 169 86.01 11.14 72.23
C SER A 169 84.82 12.05 72.57
N GLN A 170 85.04 13.19 73.24
CA GLN A 170 83.99 14.16 73.57
C GLN A 170 83.27 14.68 72.32
N LEU A 171 84.02 15.11 71.29
CA LEU A 171 83.42 15.57 70.04
C LEU A 171 82.57 14.49 69.37
N ARG A 172 83.05 13.24 69.34
CA ARG A 172 82.30 12.11 68.77
C ARG A 172 80.96 11.88 69.49
N HIS A 173 80.94 11.99 70.82
CA HIS A 173 79.70 11.87 71.60
C HIS A 173 78.73 13.00 71.28
N VAL A 174 79.20 14.25 71.26
CA VAL A 174 78.37 15.42 70.90
C VAL A 174 77.79 15.27 69.49
N THR A 175 78.59 14.87 68.51
CA THR A 175 78.11 14.66 67.13
C THR A 175 77.07 13.55 67.04
N LYS A 176 77.24 12.43 67.76
CA LYS A 176 76.25 11.35 67.81
C LYS A 176 74.92 11.83 68.44
N ILE A 177 74.98 12.57 69.54
CA ILE A 177 73.79 13.13 70.19
C ILE A 177 73.07 14.11 69.26
N GLN A 178 73.81 15.01 68.60
CA GLN A 178 73.21 15.95 67.65
C GLN A 178 72.60 15.25 66.43
N ALA A 179 73.25 14.22 65.88
CA ALA A 179 72.74 13.45 64.75
C ALA A 179 71.45 12.68 65.10
N THR A 180 71.42 12.03 66.26
CA THR A 180 70.23 11.31 66.75
C THR A 180 69.06 12.27 67.01
N TYR A 181 69.32 13.43 67.62
CA TYR A 181 68.29 14.43 67.86
C TYR A 181 67.73 15.04 66.56
N ARG A 182 68.59 15.38 65.58
CA ARG A 182 68.14 15.83 64.25
C ARG A 182 67.31 14.76 63.54
N GLY A 183 67.74 13.49 63.63
CA GLY A 183 66.98 12.36 63.11
C GLY A 183 65.61 12.18 63.77
N PHE A 184 65.51 12.37 65.09
CA PHE A 184 64.25 12.33 65.83
C PHE A 184 63.29 13.45 65.39
N LEU A 185 63.77 14.70 65.31
CA LEU A 185 62.94 15.83 64.85
C LEU A 185 62.43 15.62 63.43
N TYR A 186 63.29 15.16 62.52
CA TYR A 186 62.90 14.87 61.14
C TYR A 186 61.84 13.77 61.06
N LYS A 187 62.03 12.65 61.79
CA LYS A 187 61.03 11.56 61.84
C LYS A 187 59.68 12.04 62.39
N ARG A 188 59.68 12.94 63.37
CA ARG A 188 58.45 13.52 63.93
C ARG A 188 57.69 14.35 62.89
N ILE A 189 58.40 15.23 62.17
CA ILE A 189 57.83 16.07 61.11
C ILE A 189 57.36 15.22 59.92
N LEU A 190 58.12 14.19 59.55
CA LEU A 190 57.75 13.29 58.47
C LEU A 190 56.48 12.50 58.81
N LYS A 191 56.37 12.02 60.06
CA LYS A 191 55.17 11.31 60.52
C LYS A 191 53.92 12.18 60.43
N THR A 192 53.99 13.46 60.84
CA THR A 192 52.86 14.38 60.72
C THR A 192 52.53 14.69 59.26
N LYS A 193 53.53 14.89 58.40
CA LYS A 193 53.33 15.10 56.96
C LYS A 193 52.63 13.92 56.29
N VAL A 194 53.10 12.69 56.52
CA VAL A 194 52.52 11.47 55.96
C VAL A 194 51.08 11.26 56.43
N LEU A 195 50.77 11.55 57.69
CA LEU A 195 49.39 11.49 58.20
C LEU A 195 48.48 12.51 57.49
N TRP A 196 48.96 13.73 57.27
CA TRP A 196 48.23 14.75 56.52
C TRP A 196 48.00 14.35 55.06
N GLU A 197 49.01 13.80 54.39
CA GLU A 197 48.88 13.28 53.02
C GLU A 197 47.87 12.13 52.93
N HIS A 198 47.90 11.19 53.88
CA HIS A 198 46.91 10.11 53.95
C HIS A 198 45.50 10.63 54.22
N TYR A 199 45.35 11.61 55.12
CA TYR A 199 44.05 12.24 55.37
C TYR A 199 43.51 12.88 54.09
N ASN A 200 44.30 13.71 53.41
CA ASN A 200 43.92 14.38 52.17
C ASN A 200 43.58 13.38 51.06
N ALA A 201 44.39 12.32 50.90
CA ALA A 201 44.10 11.24 49.95
C ALA A 201 42.76 10.56 50.26
N THR A 202 42.47 10.30 51.54
CA THR A 202 41.21 9.69 51.97
C THR A 202 40.01 10.62 51.69
N VAL A 203 40.16 11.92 51.93
CA VAL A 203 39.15 12.93 51.63
C VAL A 203 38.87 12.99 50.13
N ILE A 204 39.90 13.08 49.29
CA ILE A 204 39.77 13.08 47.82
C ILE A 204 39.09 11.79 47.35
N GLN A 205 39.54 10.62 47.83
CA GLN A 205 38.93 9.34 47.48
C GLN A 205 37.46 9.26 47.89
N ARG A 206 37.06 9.83 49.04
CA ARG A 206 35.66 9.91 49.47
C ARG A 206 34.84 10.74 48.49
N TYR A 207 35.30 11.92 48.10
CA TYR A 207 34.60 12.77 47.13
C TYR A 207 34.48 12.13 45.75
N VAL A 208 35.56 11.51 45.24
CA VAL A 208 35.55 10.81 43.95
C VAL A 208 34.58 9.63 43.97
N ARG A 209 34.62 8.79 45.01
CA ARG A 209 33.65 7.67 45.16
C ARG A 209 32.21 8.17 45.21
N GLY A 210 31.96 9.25 45.94
CA GLY A 210 30.64 9.89 45.99
C GLY A 210 30.17 10.44 44.63
N TYR A 211 31.06 11.10 43.89
CA TYR A 211 30.77 11.56 42.52
C TYR A 211 30.46 10.39 41.58
N CYS A 212 31.28 9.35 41.57
CA CYS A 212 31.05 8.15 40.75
C CYS A 212 29.73 7.45 41.09
N ALA A 213 29.37 7.38 42.39
CA ALA A 213 28.10 6.81 42.82
C ALA A 213 26.90 7.63 42.31
N ARG A 214 26.96 8.96 42.41
CA ARG A 214 25.92 9.85 41.85
C ARG A 214 25.80 9.71 40.34
N GLN A 215 26.92 9.65 39.62
CA GLN A 215 26.91 9.44 38.16
C GLN A 215 26.30 8.08 37.77
N ARG A 216 26.58 7.01 38.53
CA ARG A 216 25.91 5.73 38.32
C ARG A 216 24.41 5.80 38.56
N ALA A 217 23.97 6.51 39.62
CA ALA A 217 22.56 6.69 39.92
C ALA A 217 21.81 7.45 38.81
N ILE A 218 22.40 8.53 38.29
CA ILE A 218 21.85 9.29 37.15
C ILE A 218 21.70 8.38 35.92
N LYS A 219 22.73 7.62 35.55
CA LYS A 219 22.66 6.68 34.42
C LYS A 219 21.57 5.61 34.59
N VAL A 220 21.35 5.14 35.82
CA VAL A 220 20.25 4.20 36.11
C VAL A 220 18.90 4.87 35.95
N GLN A 221 18.73 6.11 36.43
CA GLN A 221 17.50 6.89 36.23
C GLN A 221 17.22 7.16 34.75
N GLU A 222 18.22 7.55 33.97
CA GLU A 222 18.10 7.74 32.51
C GLU A 222 17.66 6.44 31.82
N ARG A 223 18.24 5.29 32.22
CA ARG A 223 17.84 4.00 31.68
C ARG A 223 16.40 3.64 32.02
N ILE A 224 15.96 3.88 33.26
CA ILE A 224 14.57 3.65 33.68
C ILE A 224 13.62 4.58 32.91
N ALA A 225 13.97 5.86 32.77
CA ALA A 225 13.18 6.82 31.99
C ALA A 225 13.06 6.38 30.52
N ALA A 226 14.17 5.97 29.89
CA ALA A 226 14.17 5.43 28.54
C ALA A 226 13.28 4.18 28.42
N LEU A 227 13.35 3.26 29.39
CA LEU A 227 12.46 2.09 29.42
C LEU A 227 10.99 2.49 29.55
N HIS A 228 10.65 3.45 30.40
CA HIS A 228 9.27 3.95 30.54
C HIS A 228 8.75 4.55 29.23
N ILE A 229 9.56 5.38 28.57
CA ILE A 229 9.23 5.94 27.25
C ILE A 229 9.03 4.83 26.22
N GLN A 230 9.92 3.84 26.18
CA GLN A 230 9.82 2.70 25.27
C GLN A 230 8.55 1.86 25.55
N MET A 231 8.21 1.62 26.80
CA MET A 231 6.98 0.90 27.19
C MET A 231 5.73 1.67 26.78
N LEU A 232 5.68 2.99 27.05
CA LEU A 232 4.57 3.85 26.64
C LEU A 232 4.40 3.88 25.12
N TRP A 233 5.49 4.02 24.37
CA TRP A 233 5.46 4.02 22.91
C TRP A 233 5.00 2.67 22.34
N ARG A 234 5.52 1.54 22.86
CA ARG A 234 5.07 0.20 22.46
C ARG A 234 3.58 0.00 22.73
N GLY A 235 3.10 0.45 23.90
CA GLY A 235 1.68 0.43 24.25
C GLY A 235 0.81 1.28 23.33
N TYR A 236 1.22 2.52 23.05
CA TYR A 236 0.54 3.41 22.10
C TYR A 236 0.47 2.82 20.69
N SER A 237 1.60 2.31 20.18
CA SER A 237 1.68 1.70 18.84
C SER A 237 0.75 0.49 18.71
N SER A 238 0.71 -0.36 19.75
CA SER A 238 -0.21 -1.50 19.80
C SER A 238 -1.68 -1.07 19.79
N ARG A 239 -2.05 -0.08 20.63
CA ARG A 239 -3.43 0.45 20.67
C ARG A 239 -3.85 1.05 19.32
N LYS A 240 -3.00 1.89 18.72
CA LYS A 240 -3.25 2.47 17.39
C LYS A 240 -3.49 1.40 16.31
N LYS A 241 -2.73 0.30 16.34
CA LYS A 241 -2.91 -0.84 15.42
C LYS A 241 -4.25 -1.54 15.67
N SER A 242 -4.57 -1.82 16.93
CA SER A 242 -5.85 -2.43 17.32
C SER A 242 -7.05 -1.57 16.93
N ASP A 243 -6.99 -0.26 17.18
CA ASP A 243 -8.05 0.69 16.82
C ASP A 243 -8.26 0.72 15.31
N ARG A 244 -7.18 0.77 14.52
CA ARG A 244 -7.26 0.72 13.06
C ARG A 244 -7.94 -0.57 12.58
N LEU A 245 -7.58 -1.71 13.14
CA LEU A 245 -8.19 -3.01 12.81
C LEU A 245 -9.67 -3.06 13.24
N TRP A 246 -10.00 -2.53 14.41
CA TRP A 246 -11.36 -2.45 14.92
C TRP A 246 -12.25 -1.57 14.02
N ILE A 247 -11.79 -0.36 13.69
CA ILE A 247 -12.49 0.55 12.76
C ILE A 247 -12.66 -0.12 11.40
N ALA A 248 -11.61 -0.74 10.85
CA ALA A 248 -11.68 -1.44 9.58
C ALA A 248 -12.73 -2.56 9.61
N ARG A 249 -12.78 -3.37 10.67
CA ARG A 249 -13.79 -4.42 10.84
C ARG A 249 -15.20 -3.87 10.92
N LYS A 250 -15.42 -2.77 11.65
CA LYS A 250 -16.73 -2.09 11.72
C LYS A 250 -17.13 -1.50 10.36
N ALA A 251 -16.21 -0.87 9.65
CA ALA A 251 -16.42 -0.33 8.31
C ALA A 251 -16.81 -1.42 7.31
N ILE A 252 -16.16 -2.60 7.35
CA ILE A 252 -16.51 -3.74 6.49
C ILE A 252 -17.96 -4.19 6.75
N VAL A 253 -18.40 -4.26 8.01
CA VAL A 253 -19.78 -4.64 8.33
C VAL A 253 -20.78 -3.63 7.77
N VAL A 254 -20.52 -2.34 7.93
CA VAL A 254 -21.37 -1.27 7.38
C VAL A 254 -21.41 -1.34 5.86
N GLN A 255 -20.24 -1.44 5.21
CA GLN A 255 -20.13 -1.56 3.75
C GLN A 255 -20.87 -2.80 3.23
N LYS A 256 -20.78 -3.94 3.91
CA LYS A 256 -21.52 -5.16 3.55
C LYS A 256 -23.02 -4.93 3.57
N HIS A 257 -23.54 -4.28 4.62
CA HIS A 257 -24.97 -3.98 4.73
C HIS A 257 -25.44 -2.99 3.66
N ILE A 258 -24.67 -1.92 3.41
CA ILE A 258 -24.99 -0.93 2.37
C ILE A 258 -24.99 -1.57 0.98
N ARG A 259 -23.96 -2.36 0.64
CA ARG A 259 -23.90 -3.07 -0.65
C ARG A 259 -25.08 -4.01 -0.83
N ARG A 260 -25.42 -4.79 0.21
CA ARG A 260 -26.60 -5.67 0.19
C ARG A 260 -27.89 -4.87 -0.02
N PHE A 261 -28.07 -3.78 0.71
CA PHE A 261 -29.26 -2.93 0.64
C PHE A 261 -29.45 -2.32 -0.75
N LEU A 262 -28.38 -1.77 -1.35
CA LEU A 262 -28.42 -1.18 -2.69
C LEU A 262 -28.82 -2.22 -3.75
N ILE A 263 -28.20 -3.40 -3.73
CA ILE A 263 -28.53 -4.50 -4.66
C ILE A 263 -29.98 -4.97 -4.45
N GLN A 264 -30.42 -5.15 -3.21
CA GLN A 264 -31.80 -5.56 -2.93
C GLN A 264 -32.83 -4.50 -3.38
N LYS A 265 -32.52 -3.21 -3.23
CA LYS A 265 -33.35 -2.11 -3.72
C LYS A 265 -33.48 -2.16 -5.24
N GLU A 266 -32.35 -2.31 -5.95
CA GLU A 266 -32.33 -2.40 -7.41
C GLU A 266 -33.09 -3.63 -7.92
N ILE A 267 -32.82 -4.81 -7.36
CA ILE A 267 -33.53 -6.06 -7.72
C ILE A 267 -35.02 -5.93 -7.46
N ARG A 268 -35.44 -5.27 -6.37
CA ARG A 268 -36.87 -5.06 -6.08
C ARG A 268 -37.52 -4.20 -7.15
N ILE A 269 -36.88 -3.10 -7.56
CA ILE A 269 -37.38 -2.23 -8.63
C ILE A 269 -37.49 -3.02 -9.95
N GLN A 270 -36.43 -3.75 -10.33
CA GLN A 270 -36.43 -4.57 -11.54
C GLN A 270 -37.51 -5.66 -11.49
N ARG A 271 -37.66 -6.35 -10.35
CA ARG A 271 -38.69 -7.38 -10.16
C ARG A 271 -40.09 -6.81 -10.33
N ILE A 272 -40.37 -5.63 -9.77
CA ILE A 272 -41.68 -4.97 -9.94
C ILE A 272 -41.90 -4.62 -11.42
N ALA A 273 -40.90 -4.05 -12.11
CA ALA A 273 -40.99 -3.72 -13.52
C ALA A 273 -41.22 -4.97 -14.40
N PHE A 274 -40.47 -6.04 -14.18
CA PHE A 274 -40.64 -7.31 -14.89
C PHE A 274 -41.97 -7.98 -14.58
N HIS A 275 -42.43 -7.91 -13.34
CA HIS A 275 -43.74 -8.45 -12.96
C HIS A 275 -44.88 -7.68 -13.65
N ALA A 276 -44.82 -6.35 -13.66
CA ALA A 276 -45.78 -5.52 -14.38
C ALA A 276 -45.77 -5.81 -15.89
N ALA A 277 -44.59 -5.92 -16.50
CA ALA A 277 -44.45 -6.30 -17.91
C ALA A 277 -45.01 -7.71 -18.18
N ALA A 278 -44.74 -8.68 -17.31
CA ALA A 278 -45.26 -10.04 -17.44
C ALA A 278 -46.80 -10.07 -17.33
N ILE A 279 -47.39 -9.34 -16.38
CA ILE A 279 -48.85 -9.20 -16.26
C ILE A 279 -49.42 -8.58 -17.55
N GLN A 280 -48.80 -7.54 -18.09
CA GLN A 280 -49.27 -6.89 -19.31
C GLN A 280 -49.22 -7.84 -20.52
N ILE A 281 -48.13 -8.59 -20.67
CA ILE A 281 -48.00 -9.62 -21.72
C ILE A 281 -49.07 -10.69 -21.55
N GLN A 282 -49.26 -11.20 -20.33
CA GLN A 282 -50.28 -12.22 -20.04
C GLN A 282 -51.70 -11.70 -20.32
N ARG A 283 -52.00 -10.45 -19.96
CA ARG A 283 -53.29 -9.80 -20.23
C ARG A 283 -53.55 -9.71 -21.73
N ILE A 284 -52.58 -9.22 -22.50
CA ILE A 284 -52.68 -9.11 -23.96
C ILE A 284 -52.84 -10.50 -24.60
N PHE A 285 -52.06 -11.48 -24.14
CA PHE A 285 -52.12 -12.84 -24.65
C PHE A 285 -53.47 -13.51 -24.39
N ARG A 286 -53.99 -13.43 -23.15
CA ARG A 286 -55.34 -13.94 -22.81
C ARG A 286 -56.42 -13.25 -23.65
N GLY A 287 -56.34 -11.92 -23.82
CA GLY A 287 -57.27 -11.19 -24.67
C GLY A 287 -57.15 -11.52 -26.16
N MET A 288 -55.96 -11.86 -26.65
CA MET A 288 -55.76 -12.37 -28.01
C MET A 288 -56.36 -13.78 -28.18
N LEU A 289 -56.15 -14.69 -27.22
CA LEU A 289 -56.76 -16.02 -27.24
C LEU A 289 -58.28 -15.95 -27.24
N ALA A 290 -58.88 -15.13 -26.38
CA ALA A 290 -60.32 -14.95 -26.33
C ALA A 290 -60.89 -14.42 -27.66
N ARG A 291 -60.22 -13.44 -28.28
CA ARG A 291 -60.63 -12.94 -29.61
C ARG A 291 -60.52 -14.00 -30.69
N MET A 292 -59.42 -14.76 -30.74
CA MET A 292 -59.30 -15.87 -31.69
C MET A 292 -60.40 -16.91 -31.52
N LEU A 293 -60.78 -17.23 -30.28
CA LEU A 293 -61.87 -18.16 -29.99
C LEU A 293 -63.24 -17.61 -30.43
N ILE A 294 -63.50 -16.34 -30.16
CA ILE A 294 -64.72 -15.66 -30.64
C ILE A 294 -64.75 -15.63 -32.17
N ASP A 295 -63.64 -15.27 -32.83
CA ASP A 295 -63.54 -15.23 -34.28
C ASP A 295 -63.81 -16.61 -34.91
N THR A 296 -63.32 -17.70 -34.29
CA THR A 296 -63.64 -19.06 -34.75
C THR A 296 -65.12 -19.39 -34.59
N ILE A 297 -65.73 -19.07 -33.45
CA ILE A 297 -67.15 -19.35 -33.20
C ILE A 297 -68.05 -18.52 -34.14
N LEU A 298 -67.71 -17.25 -34.38
CA LEU A 298 -68.44 -16.39 -35.30
C LEU A 298 -68.33 -16.90 -36.74
N TYR A 299 -67.12 -17.30 -37.17
CA TYR A 299 -66.92 -17.91 -38.48
C TYR A 299 -67.74 -19.21 -38.62
N ASP A 300 -67.72 -20.10 -37.64
CA ASP A 300 -68.47 -21.37 -37.67
C ASP A 300 -69.97 -21.12 -37.72
N ARG A 301 -70.48 -20.16 -36.94
CA ARG A 301 -71.89 -19.76 -36.95
C ARG A 301 -72.31 -19.16 -38.29
N GLU A 302 -71.53 -18.23 -38.84
CA GLU A 302 -71.85 -17.58 -40.11
C GLU A 302 -71.77 -18.55 -41.29
N THR A 303 -70.78 -19.43 -41.30
CA THR A 303 -70.67 -20.48 -42.34
C THR A 303 -71.80 -21.48 -42.26
N LEU A 304 -72.21 -21.88 -41.05
CA LEU A 304 -73.39 -22.72 -40.86
C LEU A 304 -74.66 -22.02 -41.33
N ASN A 305 -74.86 -20.75 -40.98
CA ASN A 305 -76.01 -19.98 -41.45
C ASN A 305 -76.05 -19.89 -42.99
N ARG A 306 -74.91 -19.65 -43.65
CA ARG A 306 -74.84 -19.62 -45.12
C ARG A 306 -75.14 -20.97 -45.76
N LYS A 307 -74.66 -22.07 -45.17
CA LYS A 307 -75.03 -23.42 -45.60
C LYS A 307 -76.53 -23.67 -45.49
N MET A 308 -77.14 -23.28 -44.36
CA MET A 308 -78.59 -23.38 -44.20
C MET A 308 -79.37 -22.57 -45.24
N VAL A 309 -78.90 -21.35 -45.57
CA VAL A 309 -79.50 -20.55 -46.65
C VAL A 309 -79.40 -21.26 -48.00
N MET A 310 -78.26 -21.88 -48.32
CA MET A 310 -78.13 -22.68 -49.54
C MET A 310 -79.02 -23.91 -49.54
N ASP A 311 -79.14 -24.62 -48.42
CA ASP A 311 -80.00 -25.79 -48.30
C ASP A 311 -81.48 -25.40 -48.53
N VAL A 312 -81.89 -24.22 -48.01
CA VAL A 312 -83.22 -23.65 -48.27
C VAL A 312 -83.38 -23.27 -49.74
N LEU A 313 -82.40 -22.59 -50.35
CA LEU A 313 -82.44 -22.24 -51.77
C LEU A 313 -82.48 -23.48 -52.66
N ASP A 314 -81.69 -24.51 -52.36
CA ASP A 314 -81.68 -25.79 -53.10
C ASP A 314 -83.06 -26.47 -52.98
N ALA A 315 -83.69 -26.48 -51.79
CA ALA A 315 -85.04 -26.98 -51.61
C ALA A 315 -86.09 -26.16 -52.38
N GLU A 316 -86.00 -24.83 -52.38
CA GLU A 316 -86.90 -23.96 -53.16
C GLU A 316 -86.72 -24.15 -54.67
N ILE A 317 -85.47 -24.23 -55.14
CA ILE A 317 -85.16 -24.50 -56.56
C ILE A 317 -85.74 -25.85 -56.97
N LEU A 318 -85.59 -26.89 -56.15
CA LEU A 318 -86.20 -28.21 -56.40
C LEU A 318 -87.72 -28.12 -56.47
N TRP A 319 -88.35 -27.42 -55.53
CA TRP A 319 -89.80 -27.21 -55.53
C TRP A 319 -90.26 -26.47 -56.80
N TYR A 320 -89.57 -25.41 -57.21
CA TYR A 320 -89.90 -24.67 -58.43
C TYR A 320 -89.65 -25.48 -59.70
N LYS A 321 -88.62 -26.35 -59.74
CA LYS A 321 -88.40 -27.30 -60.84
C LYS A 321 -89.60 -28.23 -60.99
N GLU A 322 -90.00 -28.87 -59.89
CA GLU A 322 -91.20 -29.74 -59.90
C GLU A 322 -92.48 -28.96 -60.23
N TYR A 323 -92.61 -27.73 -59.74
CA TYR A 323 -93.78 -26.88 -59.96
C TYR A 323 -93.89 -26.45 -61.43
N VAL A 324 -92.79 -26.02 -62.04
CA VAL A 324 -92.71 -25.72 -63.48
C VAL A 324 -93.06 -26.96 -64.29
N ASP A 325 -92.51 -28.13 -63.95
CA ASP A 325 -92.82 -29.38 -64.63
C ASP A 325 -94.31 -29.73 -64.51
N LYS A 326 -94.91 -29.56 -63.34
CA LYS A 326 -96.35 -29.75 -63.12
C LYS A 326 -97.17 -28.77 -63.97
N LEU A 327 -96.79 -27.49 -64.05
CA LEU A 327 -97.48 -26.50 -64.88
C LEU A 327 -97.35 -26.80 -66.37
N VAL A 328 -96.15 -27.14 -66.84
CA VAL A 328 -95.90 -27.55 -68.23
C VAL A 328 -96.74 -28.79 -68.57
N ARG A 329 -96.77 -29.81 -67.69
CA ARG A 329 -97.64 -30.99 -67.86
C ARG A 329 -99.12 -30.64 -67.90
N ARG A 330 -99.58 -29.65 -67.12
CA ARG A 330 -100.98 -29.18 -67.18
C ARG A 330 -101.29 -28.47 -68.50
N VAL A 331 -100.36 -27.64 -68.99
CA VAL A 331 -100.49 -26.97 -70.29
C VAL A 331 -100.54 -27.99 -71.41
N THR A 332 -99.63 -28.96 -71.44
CA THR A 332 -99.62 -30.02 -72.46
C THR A 332 -100.87 -30.88 -72.38
N LYS A 333 -101.29 -31.34 -71.18
CA LYS A 333 -102.50 -32.16 -71.00
C LYS A 333 -103.79 -31.44 -71.42
N SER A 334 -103.85 -30.13 -71.23
CA SER A 334 -105.03 -29.34 -71.60
C SER A 334 -105.28 -29.27 -73.11
N ASN A 335 -104.29 -29.67 -73.93
CA ASN A 335 -104.33 -29.59 -75.40
C ASN A 335 -104.73 -28.20 -75.93
N LEU A 336 -104.65 -27.15 -75.10
CA LEU A 336 -105.12 -25.80 -75.42
C LEU A 336 -104.39 -25.23 -76.63
N GLU A 337 -103.10 -25.53 -76.82
CA GLU A 337 -102.35 -25.09 -78.00
C GLU A 337 -102.94 -25.65 -79.29
N SER A 338 -103.18 -26.96 -79.32
CA SER A 338 -103.82 -27.62 -80.47
C SER A 338 -105.25 -27.14 -80.69
N MET A 339 -105.98 -26.84 -79.61
CA MET A 339 -107.36 -26.36 -79.67
C MET A 339 -107.42 -24.92 -80.17
N VAL A 340 -106.56 -24.03 -79.68
CA VAL A 340 -106.45 -22.64 -80.16
C VAL A 340 -106.07 -22.62 -81.63
N LEU A 341 -105.12 -23.44 -82.08
CA LEU A 341 -104.75 -23.57 -83.50
C LEU A 341 -105.91 -24.08 -84.38
N LYS A 342 -106.72 -25.04 -83.90
CA LYS A 342 -107.91 -25.50 -84.62
C LYS A 342 -108.96 -24.39 -84.71
N MET A 343 -109.27 -23.73 -83.59
CA MET A 343 -110.23 -22.63 -83.54
C MET A 343 -109.77 -21.41 -84.35
N GLU A 344 -108.46 -21.15 -84.44
CA GLU A 344 -107.88 -20.11 -85.30
C GLU A 344 -108.16 -20.41 -86.77
N LYS A 345 -107.93 -21.66 -87.20
CA LYS A 345 -108.25 -22.11 -88.57
C LYS A 345 -109.75 -22.02 -88.87
N GLU A 346 -110.60 -22.42 -87.92
CA GLU A 346 -112.06 -22.32 -88.06
C GLU A 346 -112.55 -20.87 -88.12
N HIS A 347 -111.99 -20.00 -87.27
CA HIS A 347 -112.27 -18.56 -87.29
C HIS A 347 -111.83 -17.92 -88.62
N HIS A 348 -110.65 -18.28 -89.12
CA HIS A 348 -110.15 -17.82 -90.41
C HIS A 348 -111.04 -18.29 -91.56
N ARG A 349 -111.49 -19.56 -91.56
CA ARG A 349 -112.45 -20.09 -92.55
C ARG A 349 -113.78 -19.33 -92.52
N ALA A 350 -114.29 -18.99 -91.33
CA ALA A 350 -115.51 -18.20 -91.21
C ALA A 350 -115.35 -16.80 -91.82
N HIS A 351 -114.19 -16.16 -91.65
CA HIS A 351 -113.87 -14.88 -92.31
C HIS A 351 -113.77 -15.01 -93.83
N VAL A 352 -113.18 -16.09 -94.34
CA VAL A 352 -113.14 -16.37 -95.79
C VAL A 352 -114.56 -16.52 -96.35
N ILE A 353 -115.44 -17.27 -95.68
CA ILE A 353 -116.84 -17.42 -96.09
C ILE A 353 -117.58 -16.07 -96.07
N ILE A 354 -117.35 -15.23 -95.06
CA ILE A 354 -117.92 -13.88 -95.03
C ILE A 354 -117.45 -13.08 -96.23
N ASN A 355 -116.15 -13.09 -96.52
CA ASN A 355 -115.58 -12.39 -97.66
C ASN A 355 -116.19 -12.87 -98.99
N ASP A 356 -116.35 -14.18 -99.18
CA ASP A 356 -117.01 -14.74 -100.38
C ASP A 356 -118.47 -14.29 -100.49
N LEU A 357 -119.22 -14.29 -99.39
CA LEU A 357 -120.61 -13.81 -99.35
C LEU A 357 -120.71 -12.30 -99.63
N GLU A 358 -119.72 -11.51 -99.18
CA GLU A 358 -119.61 -10.08 -99.46
C GLU A 358 -119.27 -9.80 -100.92
N CYS A 359 -118.37 -10.57 -101.53
CA CYS A 359 -118.10 -10.51 -102.97
C CYS A 359 -119.39 -10.76 -103.79
N ILE A 360 -120.14 -11.81 -103.45
CA ILE A 360 -121.43 -12.11 -104.11
C ILE A 360 -122.44 -10.97 -103.92
N TYR A 361 -122.47 -10.34 -102.74
CA TYR A 361 -123.34 -9.18 -102.48
C TYR A 361 -122.95 -7.95 -103.30
N LEU A 362 -121.65 -7.66 -103.41
CA LEU A 362 -121.13 -6.56 -104.24
C LEU A 362 -121.46 -6.80 -105.71
N ASP A 363 -121.29 -8.03 -106.21
CA ASP A 363 -121.68 -8.42 -107.58
C ASP A 363 -123.19 -8.23 -107.80
N MET A 364 -124.04 -8.65 -106.86
CA MET A 364 -125.50 -8.42 -106.94
C MET A 364 -125.87 -6.94 -106.90
N GLN A 365 -125.15 -6.13 -106.14
CA GLN A 365 -125.36 -4.68 -106.07
C GLN A 365 -124.92 -4.00 -107.38
N GLU A 366 -123.84 -4.45 -107.99
CA GLU A 366 -123.40 -3.98 -109.31
C GLU A 366 -124.39 -4.39 -110.41
N GLN A 367 -124.91 -5.62 -110.35
CA GLN A 367 -125.97 -6.08 -111.25
C GLN A 367 -127.24 -5.22 -111.11
N ARG A 368 -127.64 -4.85 -109.87
CA ARG A 368 -128.76 -3.94 -109.62
C ARG A 368 -128.59 -2.58 -110.28
N LEU A 369 -127.38 -2.02 -110.26
CA LEU A 369 -127.08 -0.73 -110.90
C LEU A 369 -127.14 -0.80 -112.44
N LYS A 370 -126.98 -2.00 -113.01
CA LYS A 370 -127.02 -2.27 -114.47
C LYS A 370 -128.41 -2.63 -115.00
N ILE A 371 -129.46 -2.59 -114.19
CA ILE A 371 -130.83 -2.97 -114.59
C ILE A 371 -131.45 -1.91 -115.51
N SER A 372 -131.95 -2.34 -116.68
CA SER A 372 -132.62 -1.52 -117.69
C SER A 372 -134.02 -1.06 -117.22
N PRO A 373 -134.50 0.15 -117.61
CA PRO A 373 -135.79 0.72 -117.17
C PRO A 373 -137.02 -0.19 -117.36
N ARG A 374 -136.99 -1.10 -118.33
CA ARG A 374 -138.09 -2.06 -118.63
C ARG A 374 -138.23 -3.18 -117.61
N ALA A 375 -137.15 -3.49 -116.87
CA ALA A 375 -137.18 -4.48 -115.79
C ALA A 375 -137.70 -3.88 -114.46
N ILE A 376 -137.70 -2.55 -114.35
CA ILE A 376 -138.24 -1.83 -113.18
C ILE A 376 -139.77 -2.00 -113.11
N THR A 377 -140.46 -1.95 -114.25
CA THR A 377 -141.93 -2.15 -114.32
C THR A 377 -142.36 -3.61 -114.10
N GLY A 378 -141.46 -4.58 -114.30
CA GLY A 378 -141.71 -6.01 -114.13
C GLY A 378 -141.44 -6.56 -112.72
N GLY A 379 -141.20 -5.71 -111.72
CA GLY A 379 -140.97 -6.14 -110.34
C GLY A 379 -139.60 -6.76 -110.05
N TRP A 380 -138.70 -6.83 -111.04
CA TRP A 380 -137.34 -7.40 -110.87
C TRP A 380 -136.49 -6.63 -109.85
N VAL A 381 -136.70 -5.31 -109.74
CA VAL A 381 -136.04 -4.48 -108.72
C VAL A 381 -136.46 -4.94 -107.32
N TYR A 382 -137.74 -5.26 -107.14
CA TYR A 382 -138.25 -5.77 -105.86
C TYR A 382 -137.69 -7.15 -105.52
N GLU A 383 -137.55 -8.03 -106.52
CA GLU A 383 -136.96 -9.36 -106.32
C GLU A 383 -135.44 -9.27 -106.03
N MET A 384 -134.72 -8.37 -106.72
CA MET A 384 -133.30 -8.11 -106.45
C MET A 384 -133.08 -7.45 -105.09
N ASP A 385 -133.93 -6.51 -104.69
CA ASP A 385 -133.88 -5.89 -103.36
C ASP A 385 -134.20 -6.93 -102.27
N ALA A 386 -135.14 -7.84 -102.52
CA ALA A 386 -135.40 -8.96 -101.63
C ALA A 386 -134.22 -9.95 -101.55
N LYS A 387 -133.55 -10.25 -102.67
CA LYS A 387 -132.33 -11.10 -102.71
C LYS A 387 -131.14 -10.43 -102.03
N LEU A 388 -130.92 -9.14 -102.25
CA LEU A 388 -129.90 -8.33 -101.56
C LEU A 388 -130.18 -8.26 -100.06
N LYS A 389 -131.44 -8.10 -99.65
CA LYS A 389 -131.83 -8.11 -98.24
C LYS A 389 -131.56 -9.48 -97.60
N LYS A 390 -131.94 -10.58 -98.26
CA LYS A 390 -131.63 -11.95 -97.82
C LYS A 390 -130.13 -12.21 -97.76
N GLN A 391 -129.36 -11.78 -98.77
CA GLN A 391 -127.90 -11.92 -98.76
C GLN A 391 -127.28 -11.10 -97.63
N ARG A 392 -127.75 -9.87 -97.41
CA ARG A 392 -127.29 -9.02 -96.32
C ARG A 392 -127.59 -9.65 -94.95
N GLU A 393 -128.75 -10.27 -94.78
CA GLU A 393 -129.12 -11.05 -93.59
C GLU A 393 -128.22 -12.27 -93.40
N MET A 394 -127.85 -12.98 -94.48
CA MET A 394 -126.89 -14.08 -94.43
C MET A 394 -125.48 -13.59 -94.05
N ILE A 395 -125.02 -12.45 -94.58
CA ILE A 395 -123.74 -11.83 -94.22
C ILE A 395 -123.76 -11.38 -92.77
N THR A 396 -124.80 -10.70 -92.29
CA THR A 396 -124.87 -10.31 -90.86
C THR A 396 -124.91 -11.52 -89.96
N LYS A 397 -125.65 -12.58 -90.31
CA LYS A 397 -125.65 -13.83 -89.54
C LYS A 397 -124.26 -14.47 -89.52
N ALA A 398 -123.58 -14.56 -90.66
CA ALA A 398 -122.24 -15.10 -90.76
C ALA A 398 -121.21 -14.25 -89.99
N LYS A 399 -121.27 -12.92 -90.07
CA LYS A 399 -120.43 -12.00 -89.29
C LYS A 399 -120.66 -12.13 -87.79
N LEU A 400 -121.93 -12.20 -87.36
CA LEU A 400 -122.27 -12.40 -85.95
C LEU A 400 -121.75 -13.75 -85.45
N ASP A 401 -121.87 -14.82 -86.25
CA ASP A 401 -121.35 -16.14 -85.88
C ASP A 401 -119.81 -16.21 -85.91
N ALA A 402 -119.15 -15.51 -86.83
CA ALA A 402 -117.69 -15.42 -86.86
C ALA A 402 -117.14 -14.62 -85.67
N VAL A 403 -117.77 -13.51 -85.28
CA VAL A 403 -117.33 -12.66 -84.16
C VAL A 403 -117.71 -13.29 -82.81
N PHE A 404 -118.98 -13.60 -82.59
CA PHE A 404 -119.49 -14.05 -81.29
C PHE A 404 -119.50 -15.57 -81.12
N GLY A 405 -119.61 -16.34 -82.20
CA GLY A 405 -119.54 -17.80 -82.14
C GLY A 405 -118.09 -18.28 -82.11
N HIS A 406 -117.40 -18.16 -83.23
CA HIS A 406 -116.04 -18.70 -83.41
C HIS A 406 -114.98 -17.79 -82.78
N GLY A 407 -115.07 -16.47 -82.98
CA GLY A 407 -114.10 -15.48 -82.51
C GLY A 407 -114.04 -15.35 -80.99
N LEU A 408 -115.20 -15.31 -80.32
CA LEU A 408 -115.26 -15.27 -78.84
C LEU A 408 -114.66 -16.53 -78.21
N LYS A 409 -114.99 -17.72 -78.75
CA LYS A 409 -114.42 -19.00 -78.28
C LYS A 409 -112.92 -19.07 -78.54
N PHE A 410 -112.45 -18.64 -79.71
CA PHE A 410 -111.03 -18.53 -80.03
C PHE A 410 -110.31 -17.60 -79.04
N LYS A 411 -110.80 -16.37 -78.87
CA LYS A 411 -110.20 -15.36 -77.99
C LYS A 411 -110.16 -15.80 -76.53
N SER A 412 -111.25 -16.38 -76.02
CA SER A 412 -111.29 -16.93 -74.64
C SER A 412 -110.25 -18.04 -74.43
N ASN A 413 -110.10 -18.96 -75.40
CA ASN A 413 -109.12 -20.04 -75.30
C ASN A 413 -107.68 -19.53 -75.50
N ALA A 414 -107.47 -18.54 -76.37
CA ALA A 414 -106.17 -17.89 -76.57
C ALA A 414 -105.72 -17.12 -75.32
N GLU A 415 -106.62 -16.37 -74.68
CA GLU A 415 -106.35 -15.68 -73.41
C GLU A 415 -106.00 -16.68 -72.30
N LYS A 416 -106.74 -17.78 -72.18
CA LYS A 416 -106.42 -18.87 -71.24
C LYS A 416 -105.03 -19.46 -71.51
N LEU A 417 -104.68 -19.68 -72.77
CA LEU A 417 -103.36 -20.19 -73.16
C LEU A 417 -102.26 -19.19 -72.79
N ILE A 418 -102.44 -17.90 -73.07
CA ILE A 418 -101.50 -16.84 -72.72
C ILE A 418 -101.32 -16.76 -71.20
N GLN A 419 -102.39 -16.77 -70.42
CA GLN A 419 -102.33 -16.77 -68.95
C GLN A 419 -101.56 -17.98 -68.42
N MET A 420 -101.80 -19.17 -68.97
CA MET A 420 -101.07 -20.37 -68.56
C MET A 420 -99.59 -20.31 -68.94
N LYS A 421 -99.25 -19.81 -70.14
CA LYS A 421 -97.86 -19.59 -70.58
C LYS A 421 -97.14 -18.56 -69.70
N GLN A 422 -97.82 -17.46 -69.36
CA GLN A 422 -97.29 -16.45 -68.45
C GLN A 422 -97.02 -17.04 -67.06
N ARG A 423 -97.92 -17.86 -66.51
CA ARG A 423 -97.69 -18.56 -65.22
C ARG A 423 -96.46 -19.47 -65.27
N VAL A 424 -96.29 -20.22 -66.36
CA VAL A 424 -95.09 -21.05 -66.56
C VAL A 424 -93.82 -20.18 -66.67
N GLN A 425 -93.87 -19.09 -67.43
CA GLN A 425 -92.74 -18.17 -67.59
C GLN A 425 -92.37 -17.48 -66.27
N GLN A 426 -93.35 -17.02 -65.49
CA GLN A 426 -93.12 -16.43 -64.17
C GLN A 426 -92.49 -17.44 -63.21
N ALA A 427 -92.97 -18.69 -63.19
CA ALA A 427 -92.38 -19.74 -62.37
C ALA A 427 -90.95 -20.10 -62.81
N LYS A 428 -90.66 -20.11 -64.12
CA LYS A 428 -89.30 -20.28 -64.65
C LYS A 428 -88.38 -19.11 -64.29
N ALA A 429 -88.85 -17.87 -64.46
CA ALA A 429 -88.08 -16.68 -64.12
C ALA A 429 -87.72 -16.67 -62.62
N ARG A 430 -88.68 -17.05 -61.76
CA ARG A 430 -88.42 -17.18 -60.32
C ARG A 430 -87.40 -18.27 -59.99
N ARG A 431 -87.48 -19.43 -60.65
CA ARG A 431 -86.46 -20.48 -60.53
C ARG A 431 -85.08 -19.97 -60.92
N ASP A 432 -84.96 -19.28 -62.05
CA ASP A 432 -83.67 -18.79 -62.57
C ASP A 432 -83.08 -17.67 -61.71
N GLU A 433 -83.94 -16.87 -61.06
CA GLU A 433 -83.54 -15.92 -60.02
C GLU A 433 -82.97 -16.63 -58.79
N LEU A 434 -83.64 -17.67 -58.29
CA LEU A 434 -83.16 -18.47 -57.17
C LEU A 434 -81.85 -19.20 -57.50
N GLU A 435 -81.70 -19.75 -58.71
CA GLU A 435 -80.45 -20.38 -59.16
C GLU A 435 -79.28 -19.39 -59.21
N ARG A 436 -79.52 -18.16 -59.67
CA ARG A 436 -78.52 -17.08 -59.64
C ARG A 436 -78.14 -16.72 -58.20
N TRP A 437 -79.14 -16.51 -57.34
CA TRP A 437 -78.88 -16.19 -55.94
C TRP A 437 -78.11 -17.32 -55.23
N ARG A 438 -78.46 -18.58 -55.50
CA ARG A 438 -77.74 -19.75 -54.98
C ARG A 438 -76.29 -19.81 -55.47
N ALA A 439 -76.03 -19.46 -56.73
CA ALA A 439 -74.67 -19.39 -57.26
C ALA A 439 -73.86 -18.25 -56.63
N GLU A 440 -74.47 -17.09 -56.43
CA GLU A 440 -73.87 -15.93 -55.75
C GLU A 440 -73.49 -16.30 -54.31
N GLU A 441 -74.43 -16.84 -53.53
CA GLU A 441 -74.16 -17.30 -52.16
C GLU A 441 -73.03 -18.34 -52.13
N PHE A 442 -72.96 -19.24 -53.13
CA PHE A 442 -71.93 -20.26 -53.23
C PHE A 442 -70.54 -19.66 -53.39
N ILE A 443 -70.39 -18.71 -54.31
CA ILE A 443 -69.14 -17.97 -54.52
C ILE A 443 -68.75 -17.27 -53.22
N ASP A 444 -69.69 -16.58 -52.60
CA ASP A 444 -69.55 -15.84 -51.35
C ASP A 444 -69.07 -16.73 -50.19
N TYR A 445 -69.66 -17.92 -50.05
CA TYR A 445 -69.23 -18.94 -49.08
C TYR A 445 -67.81 -19.43 -49.39
N TRP A 446 -67.52 -19.73 -50.65
CA TRP A 446 -66.25 -20.29 -51.08
C TRP A 446 -65.10 -19.30 -50.90
N GLU A 447 -65.27 -18.04 -51.32
CA GLU A 447 -64.27 -16.98 -51.14
C GLU A 447 -63.93 -16.79 -49.66
N ARG A 448 -64.95 -16.75 -48.81
CA ARG A 448 -64.78 -16.64 -47.36
C ARG A 448 -64.04 -17.83 -46.78
N ASP A 449 -64.38 -19.05 -47.19
CA ASP A 449 -63.67 -20.25 -46.72
C ASP A 449 -62.19 -20.24 -47.15
N MET A 450 -61.91 -19.89 -48.41
CA MET A 450 -60.55 -19.74 -48.92
C MET A 450 -59.76 -18.68 -48.16
N HIS A 451 -60.36 -17.51 -47.89
CA HIS A 451 -59.76 -16.47 -47.05
C HIS A 451 -59.43 -16.98 -45.65
N HIS A 452 -60.38 -17.65 -44.99
CA HIS A 452 -60.18 -18.18 -43.65
C HIS A 452 -59.07 -19.23 -43.61
N GLN A 453 -59.03 -20.14 -44.59
CA GLN A 453 -57.95 -21.13 -44.72
C GLN A 453 -56.59 -20.47 -44.96
N ALA A 454 -56.51 -19.45 -45.82
CA ALA A 454 -55.28 -18.72 -46.09
C ALA A 454 -54.76 -18.03 -44.81
N GLU A 455 -55.63 -17.39 -44.03
CA GLU A 455 -55.26 -16.80 -42.74
C GLU A 455 -54.78 -17.83 -41.73
N ARG A 456 -55.41 -19.02 -41.69
CA ARG A 456 -54.97 -20.14 -40.85
C ARG A 456 -53.55 -20.60 -41.22
N ARG A 457 -53.30 -20.85 -42.51
CA ARG A 457 -51.97 -21.24 -43.02
C ARG A 457 -50.91 -20.18 -42.72
N MET A 458 -51.23 -18.90 -42.91
CA MET A 458 -50.32 -17.78 -42.59
C MET A 458 -50.00 -17.72 -41.09
N ARG A 459 -50.98 -17.97 -40.21
CA ARG A 459 -50.76 -18.04 -38.75
C ARG A 459 -49.87 -19.23 -38.38
N GLU A 460 -50.15 -20.40 -38.91
CA GLU A 460 -49.34 -21.61 -38.68
C GLU A 460 -47.91 -21.44 -39.17
N GLN A 461 -47.71 -20.86 -40.36
CA GLN A 461 -46.38 -20.59 -40.89
C GLN A 461 -45.62 -19.59 -40.00
N LYS A 462 -46.26 -18.52 -39.55
CA LYS A 462 -45.66 -17.59 -38.56
C LYS A 462 -45.30 -18.29 -37.26
N GLN A 463 -46.13 -19.22 -36.78
CA GLN A 463 -45.83 -20.04 -35.61
C GLN A 463 -44.64 -20.98 -35.84
N LYS A 464 -44.58 -21.67 -36.98
CA LYS A 464 -43.46 -22.54 -37.37
C LYS A 464 -42.15 -21.75 -37.42
N ILE A 465 -42.14 -20.62 -38.13
CA ILE A 465 -40.97 -19.72 -38.19
C ILE A 465 -40.57 -19.25 -36.78
N ALA A 466 -41.54 -18.89 -35.93
CA ALA A 466 -41.26 -18.49 -34.56
C ALA A 466 -40.71 -19.63 -33.69
N GLN A 467 -41.22 -20.85 -33.85
CA GLN A 467 -40.73 -22.04 -33.16
C GLN A 467 -39.32 -22.42 -33.62
N GLU A 468 -39.07 -22.39 -34.93
CA GLU A 468 -37.73 -22.59 -35.49
C GLU A 468 -36.76 -21.55 -34.95
N ARG A 469 -37.11 -20.26 -34.96
CA ARG A 469 -36.29 -19.21 -34.34
C ARG A 469 -36.03 -19.43 -32.85
N ARG A 470 -36.96 -20.07 -32.12
CA ARG A 470 -36.75 -20.46 -30.71
C ARG A 470 -35.83 -21.68 -30.57
N LYS A 471 -35.97 -22.69 -31.45
CA LYS A 471 -35.10 -23.88 -31.50
C LYS A 471 -33.66 -23.50 -31.85
N TRP A 472 -33.49 -22.69 -32.88
CA TRP A 472 -32.22 -22.21 -33.42
C TRP A 472 -31.69 -20.96 -32.71
N LYS A 473 -32.22 -20.62 -31.52
CA LYS A 473 -31.70 -19.50 -30.75
C LYS A 473 -30.32 -19.88 -30.22
N VAL A 474 -29.29 -19.62 -31.03
CA VAL A 474 -27.89 -19.88 -30.71
C VAL A 474 -27.55 -19.14 -29.42
N LYS A 475 -27.40 -19.89 -28.33
CA LYS A 475 -26.83 -19.37 -27.09
C LYS A 475 -25.35 -19.14 -27.38
N GLN A 476 -24.94 -17.88 -27.49
CA GLN A 476 -23.52 -17.58 -27.59
C GLN A 476 -22.88 -17.81 -26.22
N PHE A 477 -21.85 -18.66 -26.18
CA PHE A 477 -21.08 -18.96 -24.98
C PHE A 477 -19.77 -18.19 -25.04
N ASN A 478 -19.32 -17.66 -23.91
CA ASN A 478 -17.93 -17.20 -23.77
C ASN A 478 -16.97 -18.40 -23.82
N LYS A 479 -15.67 -18.14 -24.02
CA LYS A 479 -14.61 -19.15 -23.91
C LYS A 479 -14.63 -19.91 -22.56
N ASP A 480 -15.22 -19.31 -21.53
CA ASP A 480 -15.41 -19.89 -20.19
C ASP A 480 -16.68 -20.75 -20.05
N GLY A 481 -17.41 -21.03 -21.13
CA GLY A 481 -18.62 -21.87 -21.13
C GLY A 481 -19.87 -21.22 -20.50
N LYS A 482 -19.78 -19.97 -20.03
CA LYS A 482 -20.93 -19.23 -19.52
C LYS A 482 -21.72 -18.60 -20.67
N VAL A 483 -23.05 -18.75 -20.63
CA VAL A 483 -23.97 -18.10 -21.58
C VAL A 483 -23.80 -16.59 -21.46
N LEU A 484 -23.47 -15.92 -22.57
CA LEU A 484 -23.48 -14.46 -22.65
C LEU A 484 -24.94 -13.98 -22.52
N LEU A 485 -25.34 -13.66 -21.30
CA LEU A 485 -26.55 -12.89 -21.03
C LEU A 485 -26.24 -11.45 -21.43
N ASP A 486 -26.84 -11.03 -22.54
CA ASP A 486 -26.76 -9.68 -23.11
C ASP A 486 -25.39 -9.32 -23.72
N ILE A 487 -25.26 -9.61 -25.01
CA ILE A 487 -24.50 -8.73 -25.89
C ILE A 487 -25.18 -7.37 -25.76
N LYS A 488 -24.53 -6.40 -25.09
CA LYS A 488 -24.88 -4.98 -25.28
C LYS A 488 -24.96 -4.81 -26.78
N LYS A 489 -26.18 -4.64 -27.34
CA LYS A 489 -26.35 -4.29 -28.75
C LYS A 489 -25.38 -3.14 -28.97
N GLN A 490 -24.29 -3.40 -29.67
CA GLN A 490 -23.52 -2.31 -30.21
C GLN A 490 -24.52 -1.63 -31.12
N ASP A 491 -24.80 -0.35 -30.83
CA ASP A 491 -25.57 0.48 -31.73
C ASP A 491 -24.88 0.33 -33.08
N SER A 492 -25.48 -0.46 -33.97
CA SER A 492 -24.94 -0.69 -35.29
C SER A 492 -25.03 0.66 -35.97
N THR A 493 -23.91 1.38 -36.01
CA THR A 493 -23.75 2.63 -36.76
C THR A 493 -23.99 2.41 -38.25
N VAL A 494 -24.07 1.15 -38.68
CA VAL A 494 -24.52 0.73 -39.99
C VAL A 494 -26.05 0.59 -39.98
N PHE A 495 -26.73 1.63 -40.44
CA PHE A 495 -28.15 1.59 -40.75
C PHE A 495 -28.37 0.69 -41.99
N CYS A 496 -28.73 -0.57 -41.79
CA CYS A 496 -29.11 -1.47 -42.88
C CYS A 496 -30.58 -1.24 -43.28
N ILE A 497 -30.79 -0.54 -44.40
CA ILE A 497 -32.09 -0.25 -45.03
C ILE A 497 -32.97 -1.51 -45.19
N GLY A 498 -32.39 -2.69 -45.39
CA GLY A 498 -33.16 -3.93 -45.58
C GLY A 498 -33.91 -4.44 -44.34
N SER A 499 -33.64 -3.89 -43.15
CA SER A 499 -34.27 -4.34 -41.89
C SER A 499 -35.33 -3.39 -41.35
N SER A 500 -35.35 -2.14 -41.83
CA SER A 500 -36.35 -1.14 -41.49
C SER A 500 -37.57 -1.34 -42.38
N ASN A 501 -38.66 -1.85 -41.79
CA ASN A 501 -39.94 -1.96 -42.48
C ASN A 501 -40.54 -0.55 -42.69
N LEU A 502 -40.12 0.15 -43.74
CA LEU A 502 -40.53 1.52 -44.08
C LEU A 502 -42.06 1.65 -44.25
N LEU A 503 -42.74 0.53 -44.56
CA LEU A 503 -44.20 0.44 -44.66
C LEU A 503 -44.92 0.44 -43.31
N ALA A 504 -44.23 0.17 -42.20
CA ALA A 504 -44.84 0.21 -40.87
C ALA A 504 -45.26 1.65 -40.47
N PHE A 505 -44.64 2.67 -41.06
CA PHE A 505 -45.00 4.08 -40.88
C PHE A 505 -46.03 4.59 -41.90
N SER A 506 -46.35 3.83 -42.96
CA SER A 506 -47.19 4.32 -44.07
C SER A 506 -48.68 4.37 -43.74
N LYS A 507 -49.16 3.69 -42.69
CA LYS A 507 -50.59 3.70 -42.33
C LYS A 507 -51.14 5.09 -41.99
N LYS A 508 -50.27 6.06 -41.65
CA LYS A 508 -50.67 7.47 -41.43
C LYS A 508 -50.51 8.38 -42.65
N PHE A 509 -49.90 7.91 -43.74
CA PHE A 509 -49.45 8.76 -44.87
C PHE A 509 -50.06 8.39 -46.22
N HIS A 510 -51.15 7.63 -46.26
CA HIS A 510 -51.85 7.30 -47.50
C HIS A 510 -52.44 8.52 -48.26
N ALA A 511 -52.34 9.74 -47.72
CA ALA A 511 -52.91 10.94 -48.33
C ALA A 511 -51.99 11.65 -49.35
N GLU A 512 -50.67 11.45 -49.35
CA GLU A 512 -49.78 12.24 -50.22
C GLU A 512 -48.67 11.37 -50.83
N LYS A 513 -48.77 11.06 -52.12
CA LYS A 513 -47.71 10.38 -52.90
C LYS A 513 -46.35 11.11 -52.79
N ASN A 514 -46.37 12.42 -52.57
CA ASN A 514 -45.18 13.26 -52.39
C ASN A 514 -44.46 13.03 -51.06
N ALA A 515 -45.17 12.57 -50.02
CA ALA A 515 -44.55 12.29 -48.72
C ALA A 515 -43.68 11.01 -48.77
N VAL A 516 -44.09 10.03 -49.58
CA VAL A 516 -43.34 8.79 -49.78
C VAL A 516 -42.05 9.05 -50.56
N THR A 517 -42.10 9.88 -51.61
CA THR A 517 -40.92 10.25 -52.41
C THR A 517 -39.91 11.06 -51.58
N GLN A 518 -40.37 12.04 -50.80
CA GLN A 518 -39.51 12.80 -49.90
C GLN A 518 -38.87 11.93 -48.80
N LEU A 519 -39.59 10.92 -48.31
CA LEU A 519 -39.04 9.99 -47.32
C LEU A 519 -37.97 9.09 -47.97
N THR A 520 -38.20 8.61 -49.20
CA THR A 520 -37.20 7.83 -49.94
C THR A 520 -35.95 8.66 -50.26
N GLU A 521 -36.09 9.93 -50.63
CA GLU A 521 -34.96 10.84 -50.88
C GLU A 521 -34.15 11.11 -49.61
N LYS A 522 -34.83 11.35 -48.47
CA LYS A 522 -34.16 11.52 -47.16
C LYS A 522 -33.41 10.26 -46.75
N VAL A 523 -33.99 9.08 -46.97
CA VAL A 523 -33.34 7.80 -46.67
C VAL A 523 -32.14 7.56 -47.61
N ALA A 524 -32.26 7.89 -48.89
CA ALA A 524 -31.15 7.81 -49.84
C ALA A 524 -30.00 8.76 -49.47
N LEU A 525 -30.31 9.98 -49.02
CA LEU A 525 -29.32 10.97 -48.58
C LEU A 525 -28.60 10.56 -47.29
N VAL A 526 -29.32 9.96 -46.34
CA VAL A 526 -28.69 9.42 -45.12
C VAL A 526 -27.81 8.22 -45.45
N SER A 527 -28.23 7.36 -46.39
CA SER A 527 -27.43 6.22 -46.85
C SER A 527 -26.15 6.67 -47.58
N SER A 528 -26.24 7.67 -48.45
CA SER A 528 -25.07 8.18 -49.18
C SER A 528 -24.09 8.89 -48.24
N LEU A 529 -24.58 9.66 -47.26
CA LEU A 529 -23.75 10.26 -46.23
C LEU A 529 -23.02 9.21 -45.39
N ALA A 530 -23.71 8.15 -44.96
CA ALA A 530 -23.08 7.06 -44.21
C ALA A 530 -22.01 6.33 -45.03
N GLN A 531 -22.24 6.12 -46.33
CA GLN A 531 -21.23 5.55 -47.24
C GLN A 531 -20.03 6.47 -47.43
N VAL A 532 -20.24 7.78 -47.55
CA VAL A 532 -19.16 8.78 -47.62
C VAL A 532 -18.35 8.82 -46.32
N GLU A 533 -19.01 8.72 -45.16
CA GLU A 533 -18.31 8.65 -43.88
C GLU A 533 -17.49 7.36 -43.73
N GLN A 534 -18.05 6.21 -44.14
CA GLN A 534 -17.30 4.95 -44.18
C GLN A 534 -16.09 5.04 -45.13
N ALA A 535 -16.28 5.58 -46.33
CA ALA A 535 -15.19 5.80 -47.28
C ALA A 535 -14.12 6.72 -46.67
N LYS A 536 -14.51 7.84 -46.05
CA LYS A 536 -13.58 8.74 -45.34
C LYS A 536 -12.79 8.00 -44.26
N ILE A 537 -13.44 7.18 -43.44
CA ILE A 537 -12.78 6.39 -42.39
C ILE A 537 -11.81 5.36 -43.00
N MET A 538 -12.18 4.71 -44.11
CA MET A 538 -11.30 3.76 -44.80
C MET A 538 -10.10 4.43 -45.46
N PHE A 539 -10.26 5.64 -46.00
CA PHE A 539 -9.18 6.40 -46.65
C PHE A 539 -8.35 7.26 -45.69
N GLN A 540 -8.81 7.47 -44.45
CA GLN A 540 -8.11 8.28 -43.46
C GLN A 540 -6.67 7.84 -43.18
N PRO A 541 -6.36 6.53 -43.04
CA PRO A 541 -4.98 6.07 -42.86
C PRO A 541 -4.09 6.40 -44.06
N LEU A 542 -4.64 6.31 -45.29
CA LEU A 542 -3.90 6.65 -46.51
C LEU A 542 -3.66 8.15 -46.59
N LEU A 543 -4.67 8.97 -46.30
CA LEU A 543 -4.54 10.43 -46.23
C LEU A 543 -3.54 10.87 -45.16
N ASP A 544 -3.50 10.20 -44.02
CA ASP A 544 -2.50 10.44 -42.96
C ASP A 544 -1.09 10.05 -43.43
N THR A 545 -0.94 8.94 -44.16
CA THR A 545 0.37 8.58 -44.75
C THR A 545 0.83 9.57 -45.81
N PHE A 546 -0.07 10.06 -46.68
CA PHE A 546 0.24 11.09 -47.67
C PHE A 546 0.59 12.44 -47.02
N SER A 547 -0.12 12.82 -45.96
CA SER A 547 0.17 14.05 -45.22
C SER A 547 1.52 13.95 -44.50
N SER A 548 1.85 12.77 -43.95
CA SER A 548 3.14 12.51 -43.33
C SER A 548 4.30 12.53 -44.31
N THR A 549 4.13 11.94 -45.52
CA THR A 549 5.17 11.96 -46.56
C THR A 549 5.31 13.35 -47.18
N TYR A 550 4.22 14.07 -47.41
CA TYR A 550 4.23 15.46 -47.88
C TYR A 550 4.98 16.38 -46.90
N ASN A 551 4.67 16.28 -45.60
CA ASN A 551 5.37 17.05 -44.57
C ASN A 551 6.84 16.63 -44.43
N GLY A 552 7.15 15.35 -44.58
CA GLY A 552 8.53 14.84 -44.60
C GLY A 552 9.35 15.37 -45.78
N VAL A 553 8.77 15.44 -46.97
CA VAL A 553 9.41 16.00 -48.18
C VAL A 553 9.63 17.50 -48.04
N HIS A 554 8.67 18.24 -47.48
CA HIS A 554 8.83 19.67 -47.20
C HIS A 554 9.88 19.98 -46.12
N LEU A 555 10.04 19.10 -45.13
CA LEU A 555 11.11 19.20 -44.13
C LEU A 555 12.48 18.91 -44.76
N ALA A 556 12.58 17.87 -45.61
CA ALA A 556 13.81 17.56 -46.33
C ALA A 556 14.22 18.67 -47.32
N LEU A 557 13.26 19.33 -47.96
CA LEU A 557 13.50 20.52 -48.81
C LEU A 557 13.96 21.76 -48.03
N LYS A 558 13.63 21.86 -46.74
CA LYS A 558 14.12 22.93 -45.85
C LYS A 558 15.52 22.66 -45.30
N GLU A 559 15.90 21.38 -45.17
CA GLU A 559 17.21 20.96 -44.65
C GLU A 559 18.28 20.79 -45.73
N ALA A 560 17.92 20.93 -47.01
CA ALA A 560 18.88 20.94 -48.11
C ALA A 560 19.82 22.17 -48.03
N PRO A 561 21.16 21.98 -48.04
CA PRO A 561 22.12 23.06 -47.84
C PRO A 561 22.11 24.04 -49.02
N LYS A 562 21.79 25.31 -48.74
CA LYS A 562 21.92 26.42 -49.69
C LYS A 562 23.39 26.78 -49.89
N THR A 563 23.87 26.56 -51.09
CA THR A 563 25.20 26.93 -51.57
C THR A 563 25.29 28.45 -51.79
N ILE A 564 26.15 29.10 -51.00
CA ILE A 564 27.12 30.18 -51.32
C ILE A 564 26.63 31.54 -51.92
N LYS A 565 27.08 32.64 -51.25
CA LYS A 565 27.16 34.10 -51.57
C LYS A 565 25.96 35.00 -51.19
N GLN A 566 26.11 36.26 -50.74
CA GLN A 566 27.22 37.08 -50.20
C GLN A 566 26.57 38.24 -49.40
N GLU A 567 27.28 38.70 -48.36
CA GLU A 567 27.33 40.04 -47.72
C GLU A 567 26.14 41.02 -47.79
N SER A 568 25.61 41.43 -46.61
CA SER A 568 25.74 42.79 -46.06
C SER A 568 24.77 43.02 -44.86
N LYS A 569 25.26 43.75 -43.84
CA LYS A 569 24.57 44.17 -42.61
C LYS A 569 23.59 45.34 -42.88
N PRO A 570 23.02 45.99 -41.84
CA PRO A 570 22.01 45.57 -40.86
C PRO A 570 20.79 46.54 -40.95
N VAL A 571 19.89 46.55 -39.94
CA VAL A 571 19.13 47.72 -39.40
C VAL A 571 17.69 47.38 -39.01
N GLU A 572 17.46 47.55 -37.70
CA GLU A 572 16.29 48.08 -36.98
C GLU A 572 14.82 47.71 -37.28
N ASN A 573 14.13 47.54 -36.15
CA ASN A 573 12.90 48.22 -35.71
C ASN A 573 11.53 47.54 -35.85
N GLN A 574 10.88 47.50 -34.68
CA GLN A 574 9.44 47.67 -34.39
C GLN A 574 8.54 46.52 -34.84
N GLY A 575 7.79 45.85 -33.97
CA GLY A 575 6.75 46.42 -33.11
C GLY A 575 5.38 45.90 -33.60
N ILE A 576 4.34 45.93 -32.75
CA ILE A 576 2.92 45.53 -33.00
C ILE A 576 2.65 44.04 -32.63
N LYS A 577 2.18 43.71 -31.40
CA LYS A 577 0.76 43.56 -30.94
C LYS A 577 -0.08 42.68 -31.90
N GLU A 578 -0.78 41.61 -31.52
CA GLU A 578 -2.06 41.50 -30.79
C GLU A 578 -2.36 39.99 -30.61
N LYS A 579 -2.64 39.47 -29.41
CA LYS A 579 -3.96 39.23 -28.78
C LYS A 579 -4.96 38.31 -29.53
N LYS A 580 -5.39 37.28 -28.76
CA LYS A 580 -6.66 36.50 -28.76
C LYS A 580 -6.67 35.21 -29.59
N ILE A 581 -6.66 34.05 -28.92
CA ILE A 581 -7.81 33.29 -28.34
C ILE A 581 -8.71 32.77 -29.46
N ASP A 582 -8.65 31.45 -29.67
CA ASP A 582 -9.84 30.67 -29.97
C ASP A 582 -9.83 29.36 -29.18
N ALA A 583 -10.98 29.11 -28.55
CA ALA A 583 -11.31 27.92 -27.82
C ALA A 583 -12.08 26.96 -28.74
N GLN A 584 -11.80 25.67 -28.66
CA GLN A 584 -12.78 24.56 -28.61
C GLN A 584 -12.03 23.21 -28.70
N VAL A 585 -12.01 22.39 -27.64
CA VAL A 585 -12.98 21.30 -27.38
C VAL A 585 -12.86 20.13 -28.37
N LYS A 586 -12.04 19.11 -28.06
CA LYS A 586 -12.48 17.73 -27.74
C LYS A 586 -11.36 16.68 -27.76
N LYS A 587 -11.36 15.91 -26.66
CA LYS A 587 -11.17 14.46 -26.53
C LYS A 587 -9.82 13.80 -26.85
N LYS A 588 -9.27 13.28 -25.74
CA LYS A 588 -8.73 11.93 -25.54
C LYS A 588 -7.56 11.53 -26.44
N ASN A 589 -6.37 11.50 -25.86
CA ASN A 589 -5.50 10.33 -25.95
C ASN A 589 -4.56 10.23 -24.74
N ALA A 590 -4.37 8.99 -24.31
CA ALA A 590 -3.70 8.57 -23.09
C ALA A 590 -2.28 9.17 -22.99
N ARG A 591 -2.02 9.92 -21.93
CA ARG A 591 -0.66 10.35 -21.55
C ARG A 591 -0.25 9.64 -20.27
N LYS A 592 0.94 9.04 -20.36
CA LYS A 592 1.73 8.43 -19.29
C LYS A 592 1.78 9.34 -18.05
N PRO A 593 1.85 8.80 -16.82
CA PRO A 593 1.99 9.63 -15.63
C PRO A 593 3.34 10.37 -15.68
N THR A 594 3.28 11.68 -15.89
CA THR A 594 4.41 12.58 -15.67
C THR A 594 4.74 12.56 -14.19
N LYS A 595 6.02 12.33 -13.88
CA LYS A 595 6.59 12.37 -12.53
C LYS A 595 6.04 13.58 -11.78
N GLU A 596 5.45 13.32 -10.61
CA GLU A 596 4.97 14.32 -9.69
C GLU A 596 6.12 15.30 -9.41
N ALA A 597 5.93 16.56 -9.81
CA ALA A 597 6.81 17.63 -9.40
C ALA A 597 6.71 17.71 -7.87
N SER A 598 7.74 17.21 -7.19
CA SER A 598 7.89 17.32 -5.74
C SER A 598 8.03 18.81 -5.41
N VAL A 599 6.90 19.45 -5.11
CA VAL A 599 6.87 20.80 -4.56
C VAL A 599 7.56 20.74 -3.19
N PRO A 600 8.66 21.50 -2.96
CA PRO A 600 9.32 21.53 -1.66
C PRO A 600 8.32 21.95 -0.59
N TRP A 601 8.31 21.26 0.56
CA TRP A 601 7.36 21.53 1.65
C TRP A 601 7.42 23.00 2.13
N ALA A 602 8.57 23.66 2.00
CA ALA A 602 8.74 25.08 2.29
C ALA A 602 7.81 25.99 1.45
N LEU A 603 7.48 25.59 0.23
CA LEU A 603 6.63 26.35 -0.69
C LEU A 603 5.14 26.18 -0.35
N LEU A 604 4.77 25.03 0.24
CA LEU A 604 3.44 24.79 0.80
C LEU A 604 3.20 25.62 2.07
N ASP A 605 4.23 25.75 2.92
CA ASP A 605 4.16 26.59 4.11
C ASP A 605 4.11 28.09 3.74
N GLN A 606 4.89 28.52 2.75
CA GLN A 606 4.80 29.88 2.21
C GLN A 606 3.42 30.18 1.60
N LEU A 607 2.86 29.26 0.80
CA LEU A 607 1.51 29.43 0.25
C LEU A 607 0.44 29.47 1.34
N HIS A 608 0.60 28.69 2.41
CA HIS A 608 -0.32 28.73 3.54
C HIS A 608 -0.22 30.05 4.31
N ALA A 609 1.00 30.58 4.51
CA ALA A 609 1.25 31.88 5.13
C ALA A 609 0.67 33.04 4.29
N GLU A 610 0.88 33.03 2.97
CA GLU A 610 0.29 34.02 2.06
C GLU A 610 -1.24 33.95 2.07
N ARG A 611 -1.82 32.74 2.12
CA ARG A 611 -3.27 32.56 2.18
C ARG A 611 -3.86 33.12 3.48
N GLN A 612 -3.14 33.04 4.60
CA GLN A 612 -3.53 33.70 5.84
C GLN A 612 -3.38 35.23 5.75
N LYS A 613 -2.28 35.72 5.19
CA LYS A 613 -2.04 37.15 4.97
C LYS A 613 -3.15 37.78 4.13
N LEU A 614 -3.55 37.14 3.03
CA LEU A 614 -4.61 37.60 2.13
C LEU A 614 -6.00 37.57 2.82
N LYS A 615 -6.24 36.61 3.73
CA LYS A 615 -7.46 36.62 4.56
C LYS A 615 -7.48 37.78 5.55
N MET A 616 -6.34 38.09 6.17
CA MET A 616 -6.23 39.23 7.09
C MET A 616 -6.38 40.56 6.35
N GLU A 617 -5.77 40.71 5.17
CA GLU A 617 -5.93 41.90 4.32
C GLU A 617 -7.38 42.09 3.87
N LYS A 618 -8.07 41.01 3.48
CA LYS A 618 -9.52 41.08 3.17
C LYS A 618 -10.37 41.48 4.37
N ALA A 619 -10.05 41.00 5.57
CA ALA A 619 -10.75 41.39 6.79
C ALA A 619 -10.51 42.87 7.13
N MET A 620 -9.26 43.33 7.02
CA MET A 620 -8.89 44.75 7.18
C MET A 620 -9.61 45.64 6.18
N HIS A 621 -9.70 45.21 4.92
CA HIS A 621 -10.37 45.98 3.87
C HIS A 621 -11.89 46.08 4.12
N PHE A 622 -12.50 45.05 4.70
CA PHE A 622 -13.90 45.06 5.12
C PHE A 622 -14.17 46.05 6.28
N ILE A 623 -13.21 46.19 7.19
CA ILE A 623 -13.27 47.16 8.29
C ILE A 623 -13.16 48.59 7.74
N PHE A 624 -12.27 48.83 6.77
CA PHE A 624 -12.14 50.14 6.13
C PHE A 624 -13.36 50.54 5.29
N LYS A 625 -14.03 49.58 4.62
CA LYS A 625 -15.28 49.86 3.89
C LYS A 625 -16.46 50.25 4.79
N LYS A 626 -16.45 49.85 6.06
CA LYS A 626 -17.51 50.22 7.04
C LYS A 626 -17.36 51.63 7.62
N LYS A 627 -16.26 52.34 7.37
CA LYS A 627 -15.98 53.68 7.89
C LYS A 627 -16.15 54.82 6.85
N GLN A 628 -16.79 54.58 5.72
CA GLN A 628 -17.23 55.66 4.83
C GLN A 628 -18.56 56.21 5.37
N PRO A 629 -18.62 57.45 5.91
CA PRO A 629 -19.88 58.07 6.29
C PRO A 629 -20.68 58.33 5.01
N LYS A 630 -21.98 57.97 5.04
CA LYS A 630 -22.93 58.33 4.00
C LYS A 630 -23.06 59.86 3.99
N SER A 631 -22.52 60.50 2.95
CA SER A 631 -22.95 61.81 2.46
C SER A 631 -24.09 61.62 1.47
#